data_AF-A0A5K1DQN3-F1
#
_entry.id   AF-A0A5K1DQN3-F1
#
_cell.length_a   1.000
_cell.length_b   1.000
_cell.length_c   1.000
_cell.angle_alpha   90.00
_cell.angle_beta   90.00
_cell.angle_gamma   90.00
#
_symmetry.space_group_name_H-M   'P 1'
#
loop_
_entity.id
_entity.type
_entity.pdbx_description
1 polymer ?
#
loop_
_entity_poly.entity_id
_entity_poly.type
_entity_poly.pdbx_seq_one_letter_code
_entity_poly.pdbx_strand_id
1 'polypeptide(L)'
;YVWVDNSTLLVCTIPISRGEPPKKPLVPCGPKIQSNEEKSVVQVRTYQDLLKDAYDEDLFDYYATTQLVLASLDGSVKAIGPPAVYTSIDPSPDHKYLLVASIHRPYSFIVPCGRFPKRVELWTADGKFIREICDLPLAEDIPIAFNSVRKGKRSIGWRPDQPSTLY
;
A
#
# COMPACT_ATOMS: atom_id res chain seq x y z
N TYR A 1 -7.92 10.13 -7.75
CA TYR A 1 -8.38 11.15 -6.80
C TYR A 1 -9.69 10.69 -6.20
N VAL A 2 -10.08 11.23 -5.05
CA VAL A 2 -11.37 10.98 -4.41
C VAL A 2 -11.90 12.26 -3.77
N TRP A 3 -13.21 12.43 -3.68
CA TRP A 3 -13.83 13.56 -2.99
C TRP A 3 -13.92 13.27 -1.50
N VAL A 4 -13.34 14.15 -0.67
CA VAL A 4 -13.44 14.06 0.80
C VAL A 4 -14.73 14.73 1.29
N ASP A 5 -15.13 15.80 0.61
CA ASP A 5 -16.37 16.55 0.79
C ASP A 5 -16.77 17.22 -0.54
N ASN A 6 -17.73 18.14 -0.53
CA ASN A 6 -18.25 18.81 -1.75
C ASN A 6 -17.27 19.81 -2.41
N SER A 7 -16.13 20.10 -1.78
CA SER A 7 -15.19 21.14 -2.16
C SER A 7 -13.72 20.71 -2.11
N THR A 8 -13.42 19.56 -1.51
CA THR A 8 -12.05 19.08 -1.30
C THR A 8 -11.83 17.74 -1.97
N LEU A 9 -10.80 17.69 -2.82
CA LEU A 9 -10.28 16.48 -3.45
C LEU A 9 -9.04 15.99 -2.71
N LEU A 10 -8.95 14.67 -2.53
CA LEU A 10 -7.72 14.01 -2.11
C LEU A 10 -7.05 13.35 -3.32
N VAL A 11 -5.82 13.74 -3.58
CA VAL A 11 -5.05 13.41 -4.79
C VAL A 11 -3.69 12.83 -4.40
N CYS A 12 -3.24 11.83 -5.15
CA CYS A 12 -1.88 11.33 -5.07
C CYS A 12 -1.00 12.13 -6.04
N THR A 13 0.08 12.72 -5.53
CA THR A 13 1.05 13.48 -6.32
C THR A 13 2.44 12.84 -6.22
N ILE A 14 3.33 13.23 -7.12
CA ILE A 14 4.74 12.83 -7.03
C ILE A 14 5.37 13.58 -5.84
N PRO A 15 6.04 12.90 -4.90
CA PRO A 15 6.71 13.56 -3.79
C PRO A 15 7.76 14.56 -4.29
N ILE A 16 7.78 15.76 -3.72
CA ILE A 16 8.75 16.81 -4.08
C ILE A 16 10.20 16.32 -3.84
N SER A 17 10.39 15.44 -2.86
CA SER A 17 11.67 14.85 -2.50
C SER A 17 12.12 13.65 -3.36
N ARG A 18 11.36 13.25 -4.39
CA ARG A 18 11.62 11.98 -5.12
C ARG A 18 13.01 11.91 -5.80
N GLY A 19 13.49 13.01 -6.37
CA GLY A 19 14.79 13.05 -7.05
C GLY A 19 14.88 12.20 -8.32
N GLU A 20 16.11 11.87 -8.73
CA GLU A 20 16.42 11.00 -9.88
C GLU A 20 16.11 9.52 -9.58
N PRO A 21 15.76 8.71 -10.60
CA PRO A 21 15.55 7.29 -10.42
C PRO A 21 16.82 6.59 -9.91
N PRO A 22 16.68 5.54 -9.07
CA PRO A 22 17.78 4.67 -8.69
C PRO A 22 18.58 4.21 -9.91
N LYS A 23 19.91 4.15 -9.76
CA LYS A 23 20.81 3.66 -10.81
C LYS A 23 21.10 2.18 -10.58
N LYS A 24 20.98 1.37 -11.64
CA LYS A 24 21.26 -0.05 -11.54
C LYS A 24 22.73 -0.27 -11.16
N PRO A 25 23.02 -1.00 -10.07
CA PRO A 25 24.40 -1.28 -9.69
C PRO A 25 25.06 -2.17 -10.75
N LEU A 26 26.33 -1.87 -11.05
CA LEU A 26 27.13 -2.67 -11.99
C LEU A 26 27.46 -4.06 -11.41
N VAL A 27 27.51 -4.16 -10.09
CA VAL A 27 27.82 -5.39 -9.35
C VAL A 27 26.63 -5.71 -8.45
N PRO A 28 26.04 -6.91 -8.52
CA PRO A 28 25.00 -7.33 -7.59
C PRO A 28 25.50 -7.29 -6.14
N CYS A 29 24.69 -6.75 -5.22
CA CYS A 29 25.06 -6.68 -3.79
C CYS A 29 25.30 -8.04 -3.13
N GLY A 30 24.74 -9.12 -3.69
CA GLY A 30 24.94 -10.47 -3.19
C GLY A 30 24.03 -11.49 -3.89
N PRO A 31 24.19 -12.79 -3.58
CA PRO A 31 23.28 -13.82 -4.07
C PRO A 31 21.90 -13.68 -3.43
N LYS A 32 20.86 -14.08 -4.17
CA LYS A 32 19.54 -14.29 -3.57
C LYS A 32 19.58 -15.54 -2.69
N ILE A 33 19.33 -15.36 -1.41
CA ILE A 33 19.26 -16.47 -0.46
C ILE A 33 17.79 -16.84 -0.29
N GLN A 34 17.46 -18.09 -0.58
CA GLN A 34 16.19 -18.71 -0.22
C GLN A 34 16.51 -19.92 0.66
N SER A 35 15.90 -20.01 1.84
CA SER A 35 16.06 -21.12 2.76
C SER A 35 14.75 -21.91 2.86
N ASN A 36 14.83 -23.24 2.86
CA ASN A 36 13.71 -24.12 3.16
C ASN A 36 13.81 -24.80 4.53
N GLU A 37 14.76 -24.36 5.38
CA GLU A 37 15.08 -24.99 6.67
C GLU A 37 13.86 -25.11 7.59
N GLU A 38 12.89 -24.20 7.46
CA GLU A 38 11.62 -24.21 8.20
C GLU A 38 10.63 -25.29 7.72
N LYS A 39 10.95 -26.03 6.64
CA LYS A 39 10.15 -27.15 6.06
C LYS A 39 8.68 -26.83 5.77
N SER A 40 8.34 -25.55 5.62
CA SER A 40 7.03 -25.13 5.16
C SER A 40 6.92 -25.39 3.65
N VAL A 41 6.28 -26.49 3.26
CA VAL A 41 5.96 -26.74 1.85
C VAL A 41 4.85 -25.78 1.45
N VAL A 42 5.23 -24.58 1.02
CA VAL A 42 4.32 -23.60 0.44
C VAL A 42 4.31 -23.81 -1.07
N GLN A 43 3.26 -24.46 -1.57
CA GLN A 43 2.99 -24.45 -3.01
C GLN A 43 2.54 -23.04 -3.41
N VAL A 44 3.32 -22.36 -4.26
CA VAL A 44 2.97 -21.06 -4.82
C VAL A 44 2.70 -21.22 -6.32
N ARG A 45 1.75 -20.46 -6.86
CA ARG A 45 1.54 -20.38 -8.31
C ARG A 45 2.75 -19.73 -8.96
N THR A 46 3.10 -20.14 -10.18
CA THR A 46 4.08 -19.41 -10.97
C THR A 46 3.48 -18.08 -11.41
N TYR A 47 4.16 -16.98 -11.09
CA TYR A 47 3.80 -15.64 -11.53
C TYR A 47 4.85 -15.10 -12.49
N GLN A 48 4.40 -14.25 -13.41
CA GLN A 48 5.26 -13.53 -14.36
C GLN A 48 5.44 -12.09 -13.87
N ASP A 49 6.45 -11.40 -14.42
CA ASP A 49 6.69 -9.97 -14.21
C ASP A 49 6.86 -9.54 -12.74
N LEU A 50 7.53 -10.39 -11.96
CA LEU A 50 7.87 -10.11 -10.57
C LEU A 50 9.12 -9.24 -10.46
N LEU A 51 9.28 -8.60 -9.29
CA LEU A 51 10.52 -7.92 -8.92
C LEU A 51 11.69 -8.91 -9.00
N LYS A 52 12.80 -8.48 -9.60
CA LYS A 52 13.93 -9.37 -9.89
C LYS A 52 15.08 -9.23 -8.92
N ASP A 53 15.22 -8.13 -8.20
CA ASP A 53 16.32 -7.91 -7.27
C ASP A 53 16.01 -6.68 -6.39
N ALA A 54 16.94 -6.35 -5.49
CA ALA A 54 16.83 -5.16 -4.64
C ALA A 54 16.74 -3.85 -5.46
N TYR A 55 17.32 -3.81 -6.66
CA TYR A 55 17.21 -2.65 -7.54
C TYR A 55 15.78 -2.47 -8.06
N ASP A 56 15.11 -3.57 -8.43
CA ASP A 56 13.69 -3.52 -8.79
C ASP A 56 12.80 -3.11 -7.60
N GLU A 57 13.14 -3.47 -6.35
CA GLU A 57 12.44 -2.96 -5.16
C GLU A 57 12.60 -1.44 -5.01
N ASP A 58 13.81 -0.92 -5.22
CA ASP A 58 14.10 0.51 -5.14
C ASP A 58 13.38 1.27 -6.27
N LEU A 59 13.33 0.70 -7.47
CA LEU A 59 12.53 1.23 -8.58
C LEU A 59 11.03 1.20 -8.25
N PHE A 60 10.55 0.13 -7.63
CA PHE A 60 9.16 0.03 -7.20
C PHE A 60 8.82 1.16 -6.23
N ASP A 61 9.64 1.38 -5.19
CA ASP A 61 9.47 2.51 -4.27
C ASP A 61 9.52 3.85 -5.01
N TYR A 62 10.49 4.04 -5.90
CA TYR A 62 10.65 5.28 -6.66
C TYR A 62 9.40 5.65 -7.48
N TYR A 63 8.82 4.67 -8.18
CA TYR A 63 7.69 4.92 -9.07
C TYR A 63 6.33 4.86 -8.36
N ALA A 64 6.20 4.04 -7.32
CA ALA A 64 4.93 3.81 -6.64
C ALA A 64 4.71 4.74 -5.43
N THR A 65 5.77 5.33 -4.87
CA THR A 65 5.63 6.28 -3.75
C THR A 65 4.95 7.56 -4.21
N THR A 66 3.90 7.94 -3.50
CA THR A 66 3.13 9.16 -3.74
C THR A 66 2.98 9.97 -2.46
N GLN A 67 2.83 11.28 -2.61
CA GLN A 67 2.43 12.19 -1.53
C GLN A 67 0.92 12.42 -1.62
N LEU A 68 0.21 12.29 -0.50
CA LEU A 68 -1.20 12.66 -0.45
C LEU A 68 -1.35 14.17 -0.28
N VAL A 69 -2.31 14.72 -1.03
CA VAL A 69 -2.57 16.15 -1.09
C VAL A 69 -4.06 16.41 -1.10
N LEU A 70 -4.53 17.25 -0.17
CA LEU A 70 -5.85 17.86 -0.20
C LEU A 70 -5.80 19.08 -1.11
N ALA A 71 -6.63 19.09 -2.14
CA ALA A 71 -6.78 20.17 -3.10
C ALA A 71 -8.23 20.65 -3.07
N SER A 72 -8.42 21.91 -2.72
CA SER A 72 -9.74 22.54 -2.62
C SER A 72 -10.11 23.24 -3.93
N LEU A 73 -11.41 23.44 -4.17
CA LEU A 73 -11.90 24.14 -5.36
C LEU A 73 -11.48 25.61 -5.45
N ASP A 74 -11.06 26.23 -4.35
CA ASP A 74 -10.51 27.59 -4.31
C ASP A 74 -9.03 27.65 -4.76
N GLY A 75 -8.42 26.50 -5.06
CA GLY A 75 -7.02 26.39 -5.47
C GLY A 75 -6.04 26.21 -4.31
N SER A 76 -6.51 26.15 -3.06
CA SER A 76 -5.66 25.82 -1.92
C SER A 76 -5.23 24.35 -1.94
N VAL A 77 -3.97 24.10 -1.59
CA VAL A 77 -3.34 22.79 -1.67
C VAL A 77 -2.55 22.52 -0.39
N LYS A 78 -2.79 21.36 0.24
CA LYS A 78 -2.14 20.96 1.49
C LYS A 78 -1.71 19.49 1.42
N ALA A 79 -0.42 19.23 1.57
CA ALA A 79 0.09 17.87 1.74
C ALA A 79 -0.35 17.29 3.09
N ILE A 80 -0.74 16.02 3.11
CA ILE A 80 -1.10 15.28 4.32
C ILE A 80 -0.37 13.95 4.40
N GLY A 81 0.00 13.56 5.61
CA GLY A 81 0.74 12.31 5.87
C GLY A 81 2.12 12.24 5.19
N PRO A 82 2.89 11.19 5.50
CA PRO A 82 4.18 10.95 4.85
C PRO A 82 4.00 10.43 3.41
N PRO A 83 5.02 10.54 2.54
CA PRO A 83 5.04 9.78 1.29
C PRO A 83 5.00 8.27 1.54
N ALA A 84 4.19 7.54 0.78
CA ALA A 84 4.11 6.08 0.85
C ALA A 84 3.58 5.49 -0.46
N VAL A 85 3.64 4.16 -0.59
CA VAL A 85 2.99 3.43 -1.69
C VAL A 85 1.50 3.24 -1.34
N TYR A 86 0.72 4.30 -1.53
CA TYR A 86 -0.72 4.28 -1.28
C TYR A 86 -1.46 3.41 -2.31
N THR A 87 -2.35 2.54 -1.84
CA THR A 87 -3.11 1.58 -2.66
C THR A 87 -4.61 1.83 -2.66
N SER A 88 -5.16 2.39 -1.57
CA SER A 88 -6.55 2.87 -1.52
C SER A 88 -6.68 4.03 -0.54
N ILE A 89 -7.66 4.88 -0.83
CA ILE A 89 -7.98 6.06 -0.04
C ILE A 89 -9.49 6.22 -0.12
N ASP A 90 -10.17 5.97 1.00
CA ASP A 90 -11.61 5.85 1.03
C ASP A 90 -12.16 6.80 2.11
N PRO A 91 -12.82 7.90 1.74
CA PRO A 91 -13.49 8.78 2.70
C PRO A 91 -14.72 8.13 3.33
N SER A 92 -14.94 8.39 4.61
CA SER A 92 -16.14 7.94 5.33
C SER A 92 -17.40 8.61 4.75
N PRO A 93 -18.57 7.95 4.78
CA PRO A 93 -19.83 8.52 4.29
C PRO A 93 -20.24 9.85 4.94
N ASP A 94 -19.78 10.12 6.16
CA ASP A 94 -20.02 11.36 6.89
C ASP A 94 -18.86 12.36 6.83
N HIS A 95 -17.90 12.14 5.92
CA HIS A 95 -16.77 13.03 5.58
C HIS A 95 -15.82 13.38 6.73
N LYS A 96 -15.82 12.61 7.83
CA LYS A 96 -14.98 12.88 9.01
C LYS A 96 -13.64 12.17 8.99
N TYR A 97 -13.58 11.02 8.32
CA TYR A 97 -12.42 10.15 8.34
C TYR A 97 -12.03 9.67 6.95
N LEU A 98 -10.77 9.24 6.86
CA LEU A 98 -10.20 8.58 5.70
C LEU A 98 -9.71 7.20 6.14
N LEU A 99 -10.09 6.19 5.38
CA LEU A 99 -9.46 4.88 5.45
C LEU A 99 -8.36 4.86 4.39
N VAL A 100 -7.12 4.77 4.85
CA VAL A 100 -5.94 4.87 3.98
C VAL A 100 -5.21 3.54 4.02
N ALA A 101 -4.92 2.98 2.85
CA ALA A 101 -4.18 1.75 2.73
C ALA A 101 -2.87 1.95 1.96
N SER A 102 -1.78 1.41 2.48
CA SER A 102 -0.45 1.51 1.88
C SER A 102 0.29 0.18 1.88
N ILE A 103 1.19 0.00 0.92
CA ILE A 103 2.15 -1.09 0.87
C ILE A 103 3.44 -0.66 1.56
N HIS A 104 4.09 -1.58 2.26
CA HIS A 104 5.42 -1.38 2.84
C HIS A 104 6.30 -2.62 2.68
N ARG A 105 7.61 -2.43 2.84
CA ARG A 105 8.60 -3.52 2.84
C ARG A 105 8.38 -4.49 4.02
N PRO A 106 8.88 -5.74 3.92
CA PRO A 106 9.62 -6.33 2.80
C PRO A 106 8.74 -6.68 1.60
N TYR A 107 9.28 -6.56 0.39
CA TYR A 107 8.64 -7.05 -0.83
C TYR A 107 9.01 -8.50 -1.11
N SER A 108 8.38 -9.07 -2.14
CA SER A 108 8.66 -10.42 -2.59
C SER A 108 9.05 -10.46 -4.06
N PHE A 109 9.96 -11.38 -4.35
CA PHE A 109 10.39 -11.74 -5.69
C PHE A 109 9.62 -12.94 -6.27
N ILE A 110 8.69 -13.53 -5.50
CA ILE A 110 7.95 -14.75 -5.87
C ILE A 110 6.43 -14.58 -5.91
N VAL A 111 5.91 -13.44 -5.43
CA VAL A 111 4.47 -13.10 -5.51
C VAL A 111 4.26 -11.66 -6.01
N PRO A 112 3.11 -11.35 -6.65
CA PRO A 112 2.81 -10.01 -7.14
C PRO A 112 2.56 -9.01 -5.99
N CYS A 113 2.63 -7.72 -6.30
CA CYS A 113 2.53 -6.62 -5.32
C CYS A 113 1.25 -6.65 -4.45
N GLY A 114 0.15 -7.20 -4.96
CA GLY A 114 -1.08 -7.39 -4.16
C GLY A 114 -0.92 -8.32 -2.95
N ARG A 115 0.19 -9.07 -2.86
CA ARG A 115 0.54 -9.93 -1.74
C ARG A 115 1.59 -9.33 -0.80
N PHE A 116 2.11 -8.14 -1.11
CA PHE A 116 3.07 -7.46 -0.24
C PHE A 116 2.41 -7.07 1.09
N PRO A 117 3.22 -6.75 2.12
CA PRO A 117 2.71 -6.21 3.36
C PRO A 117 1.84 -4.99 3.10
N LYS A 118 0.70 -4.93 3.77
CA LYS A 118 -0.30 -3.89 3.55
C LYS A 118 -0.78 -3.38 4.90
N ARG A 119 -0.58 -2.08 5.14
CA ARG A 119 -1.12 -1.39 6.31
C ARG A 119 -2.41 -0.68 5.94
N VAL A 120 -3.37 -0.71 6.85
CA VAL A 120 -4.63 0.04 6.75
C VAL A 120 -4.78 0.89 8.00
N GLU A 121 -4.89 2.19 7.80
CA GLU A 121 -4.92 3.19 8.86
C GLU A 121 -6.19 4.03 8.75
N LEU A 122 -6.65 4.50 9.91
CA LEU A 122 -7.74 5.44 10.03
C LEU A 122 -7.17 6.82 10.33
N TRP A 123 -7.46 7.77 9.46
CA TRP A 123 -7.04 9.17 9.59
C TRP A 123 -8.28 10.07 9.69
N THR A 124 -8.11 11.27 10.22
CA THR A 124 -9.10 12.33 10.09
C THR A 124 -9.17 12.83 8.63
N ALA A 125 -10.26 13.49 8.25
CA ALA A 125 -10.41 14.12 6.93
C ALA A 125 -9.32 15.17 6.63
N ASP A 126 -8.78 15.85 7.65
CA ASP A 126 -7.66 16.80 7.52
C ASP A 126 -6.28 16.14 7.45
N GLY A 127 -6.24 14.79 7.48
CA GLY A 127 -5.05 13.98 7.23
C GLY A 127 -4.20 13.68 8.45
N LYS A 128 -4.76 13.70 9.66
CA LYS A 128 -4.08 13.30 10.89
C LYS A 128 -4.32 11.82 11.16
N PHE A 129 -3.25 11.09 11.42
CA PHE A 129 -3.34 9.69 11.86
C PHE A 129 -4.12 9.58 13.18
N ILE A 130 -5.04 8.61 13.25
CA ILE A 130 -5.80 8.29 14.47
C ILE A 130 -5.35 6.94 15.02
N ARG A 131 -5.43 5.89 14.21
CA ARG A 131 -5.04 4.53 14.61
C ARG A 131 -4.82 3.61 13.41
N GLU A 132 -4.10 2.54 13.65
CA GLU A 132 -4.04 1.40 12.76
C GLU A 132 -5.31 0.53 12.89
N ILE A 133 -5.82 0.05 11.75
CA ILE A 133 -6.91 -0.93 11.66
C ILE A 133 -6.35 -2.34 11.49
N CYS A 134 -5.32 -2.50 10.63
CA CYS A 134 -4.48 -3.69 10.58
C CYS A 134 -3.17 -3.45 9.83
N ASP A 135 -2.18 -4.25 10.16
CA ASP A 135 -0.98 -4.50 9.35
C ASP A 135 -1.00 -5.96 8.88
N LEU A 136 -1.14 -6.17 7.57
CA LEU A 136 -1.20 -7.48 6.95
C LEU A 136 0.22 -7.89 6.50
N PRO A 137 0.75 -9.04 6.95
CA PRO A 137 2.12 -9.46 6.64
C PRO A 137 2.26 -9.90 5.17
N LEU A 138 3.50 -10.00 4.69
CA LEU A 138 3.82 -10.55 3.37
C LEU A 138 3.16 -11.94 3.20
N ALA A 139 2.43 -12.12 2.10
CA ALA A 139 1.59 -13.29 1.88
C ALA A 139 2.16 -14.24 0.82
N GLU A 140 3.28 -14.88 1.13
CA GLU A 140 3.86 -15.93 0.29
C GLU A 140 3.21 -17.30 0.55
N ASP A 141 2.67 -17.51 1.76
CA ASP A 141 2.21 -18.80 2.29
C ASP A 141 0.74 -19.16 2.01
N ILE A 142 0.07 -18.48 1.05
CA ILE A 142 -1.34 -18.75 0.75
C ILE A 142 -1.48 -20.10 0.03
N PRO A 143 -2.20 -21.09 0.59
CA PRO A 143 -2.40 -22.38 -0.06
C PRO A 143 -3.08 -22.24 -1.43
N ILE A 144 -2.78 -23.16 -2.36
CA ILE A 144 -3.40 -23.16 -3.70
C ILE A 144 -4.82 -23.72 -3.72
N ALA A 145 -5.28 -24.30 -2.61
CA ALA A 145 -6.62 -24.86 -2.47
C ALA A 145 -7.69 -23.77 -2.70
N PHE A 146 -8.84 -24.17 -3.27
CA PHE A 146 -9.97 -23.27 -3.47
C PHE A 146 -10.36 -22.57 -2.16
N ASN A 147 -10.75 -21.29 -2.27
CA ASN A 147 -11.12 -20.42 -1.14
C ASN A 147 -10.00 -20.05 -0.16
N SER A 148 -8.75 -20.40 -0.44
CA SER A 148 -7.61 -19.93 0.36
C SER A 148 -7.38 -18.43 0.19
N VAL A 149 -7.11 -17.75 1.31
CA VAL A 149 -6.83 -16.31 1.36
C VAL A 149 -5.65 -16.04 2.29
N ARG A 150 -5.06 -14.85 2.16
CA ARG A 150 -4.04 -14.39 3.10
C ARG A 150 -4.61 -14.33 4.52
N LYS A 151 -3.73 -14.49 5.51
CA LYS A 151 -4.05 -14.30 6.92
C LYS A 151 -4.37 -12.82 7.20
N GLY A 152 -5.24 -12.58 8.17
CA GLY A 152 -5.66 -11.25 8.62
C GLY A 152 -7.01 -10.80 8.07
N LYS A 153 -7.32 -9.51 8.25
CA LYS A 153 -8.57 -8.91 7.76
C LYS A 153 -8.61 -8.96 6.23
N ARG A 154 -9.68 -9.53 5.66
CA ARG A 154 -9.80 -9.78 4.22
C ARG A 154 -10.32 -8.59 3.44
N SER A 155 -11.39 -7.98 3.94
CA SER A 155 -12.05 -6.82 3.35
C SER A 155 -12.28 -5.83 4.49
N ILE A 156 -11.91 -4.58 4.27
CA ILE A 156 -12.13 -3.48 5.19
C ILE A 156 -12.67 -2.36 4.34
N GLY A 157 -13.83 -1.83 4.70
CA GLY A 157 -14.43 -0.72 3.99
C GLY A 157 -15.49 -0.05 4.83
N TRP A 158 -15.92 1.11 4.36
CA TRP A 158 -17.02 1.82 4.98
C TRP A 158 -18.36 1.16 4.64
N ARG A 159 -19.19 1.00 5.66
CA ARG A 159 -20.61 0.74 5.44
C ARG A 159 -21.24 1.95 4.75
N PRO A 160 -21.85 1.80 3.57
CA PRO A 160 -22.43 2.93 2.85
C PRO A 160 -23.68 3.49 3.54
N ASP A 161 -24.31 2.71 4.41
CA ASP A 161 -25.56 3.04 5.09
C ASP A 161 -25.39 3.59 6.51
N GLN A 162 -24.15 3.68 7.01
CA GLN A 162 -23.86 4.10 8.38
C GLN A 162 -22.72 5.13 8.41
N PRO A 163 -22.80 6.16 9.27
CA PRO A 163 -21.71 7.10 9.44
C PRO A 163 -20.49 6.39 10.06
N SER A 164 -19.29 6.67 9.57
CA SER A 164 -18.01 6.25 10.15
C SER A 164 -17.93 4.79 10.65
N THR A 165 -18.63 3.85 10.00
CA THR A 165 -18.69 2.46 10.45
C THR A 165 -17.99 1.54 9.45
N LEU A 166 -17.09 0.69 9.93
CA LEU A 166 -16.36 -0.29 9.12
C LEU A 166 -17.05 -1.66 9.13
N TYR A 167 -16.88 -2.43 8.04
CA TYR A 167 -17.19 -3.86 7.96
C TYR A 167 -15.92 -4.69 7.72
#